data_AF-A0AA86Q203-F1
#
_entry.id   AF-A0AA86Q203-F1
#
_cell.length_a   1.000
_cell.length_b   1.000
_cell.length_c   1.000
_cell.angle_alpha   90.00
_cell.angle_beta   90.00
_cell.angle_gamma   90.00
#
_symmetry.space_group_name_H-M   'P 1'
#
loop_
_entity.id
_entity.type
_entity.pdbx_description
1 polymer ?
#
loop_
_entity_poly.entity_id
_entity_poly.type
_entity_poly.pdbx_seq_one_letter_code
_entity_poly.pdbx_strand_id
1 'polypeptide(L)'
;MISLLSFVLSQEVEPKQLDLVCDVCIMSVDTVYTYVEDTQNEKAVEDFLDGVCQYIPFDFFNWCEQLIGKYYEQLVESILEGYPPYELCKSLTLC
;
A
#
# COMPACT_ATOMS: atom_id res chain seq x y z
N MET A 1 -28.09 -26.76 0.38
CA MET A 1 -27.30 -26.98 -0.86
C MET A 1 -27.80 -26.00 -1.93
N ILE A 2 -27.52 -24.71 -1.75
CA ILE A 2 -27.67 -23.72 -2.81
C ILE A 2 -26.29 -23.63 -3.45
N SER A 3 -26.29 -23.77 -4.78
CA SER A 3 -25.17 -24.11 -5.64
C SER A 3 -23.94 -23.21 -5.43
N LEU A 4 -22.74 -23.80 -5.49
CA LEU A 4 -21.45 -23.08 -5.50
C LEU A 4 -21.39 -21.99 -6.60
N LEU A 5 -22.22 -22.10 -7.64
CA LEU A 5 -22.41 -21.08 -8.67
C LEU A 5 -22.91 -19.74 -8.12
N SER A 6 -23.70 -19.73 -7.03
CA SER A 6 -24.23 -18.50 -6.42
C SER A 6 -23.19 -17.74 -5.61
N PHE A 7 -22.17 -18.42 -5.08
CA PHE A 7 -21.04 -17.77 -4.41
C PHE A 7 -20.06 -17.19 -5.45
N VAL A 8 -19.88 -17.87 -6.59
CA VAL A 8 -19.09 -17.39 -7.73
C VAL A 8 -19.69 -16.10 -8.33
N LEU A 9 -21.02 -15.91 -8.26
CA LEU A 9 -21.72 -14.71 -8.72
C LEU A 9 -21.51 -13.45 -7.84
N SER A 10 -20.84 -13.55 -6.69
CA SER A 10 -20.44 -12.40 -5.86
C SER A 10 -18.99 -11.96 -6.08
N GLN A 11 -18.22 -12.67 -6.91
CA GLN A 11 -17.02 -12.09 -7.53
C GLN A 11 -17.45 -11.43 -8.84
N GLU A 12 -18.16 -10.32 -8.71
CA GLU A 12 -18.20 -9.34 -9.78
C GLU A 12 -16.75 -8.86 -9.93
N VAL A 13 -16.04 -9.33 -10.97
CA VAL A 13 -14.94 -8.55 -11.52
C VAL A 13 -15.62 -7.33 -12.15
N GLU A 14 -15.95 -6.37 -11.29
CA GLU A 14 -16.26 -4.99 -11.66
C GLU A 14 -15.21 -4.58 -12.69
N PRO A 15 -15.59 -3.94 -13.80
CA PRO A 15 -14.61 -3.40 -14.72
C PRO A 15 -13.72 -2.46 -13.89
N LYS A 16 -12.48 -2.88 -13.64
CA LYS A 16 -11.53 -2.09 -12.84
C LYS A 16 -11.40 -0.73 -13.51
N GLN A 17 -12.14 0.25 -13.00
CA GLN A 17 -11.92 1.62 -13.38
C GLN A 17 -10.47 1.88 -13.02
N LEU A 18 -9.66 2.30 -13.99
CA LEU A 18 -8.25 2.55 -13.78
C LEU A 18 -8.12 3.77 -12.86
N ASP A 19 -8.21 3.54 -11.56
CA ASP A 19 -7.81 4.49 -10.55
C ASP A 19 -6.30 4.32 -10.37
N LEU A 20 -5.57 5.09 -11.17
CA LEU A 20 -4.11 5.09 -11.16
C LEU A 20 -3.55 5.42 -9.77
N VAL A 21 -4.24 6.24 -8.97
CA VAL A 21 -3.79 6.63 -7.64
C VAL A 21 -3.92 5.46 -6.68
N CYS A 22 -5.07 4.79 -6.69
CA CYS A 22 -5.31 3.61 -5.87
C CYS A 22 -4.34 2.48 -6.22
N ASP A 23 -4.15 2.21 -7.52
CA ASP A 23 -3.26 1.16 -7.99
C ASP A 23 -1.80 1.42 -7.63
N VAL A 24 -1.33 2.65 -7.78
CA VAL A 24 0.04 3.04 -7.38
C VAL A 24 0.22 2.90 -5.87
N CYS A 25 -0.78 3.27 -5.07
CA CYS A 25 -0.72 3.08 -3.63
C CYS A 25 -0.57 1.59 -3.27
N ILE A 26 -1.43 0.73 -3.81
CA ILE A 26 -1.43 -0.71 -3.52
C ILE A 26 -0.08 -1.32 -3.91
N MET A 27 0.42 -1.03 -5.11
CA MET A 27 1.72 -1.53 -5.56
C MET A 27 2.88 -1.04 -4.67
N SER A 28 2.80 0.20 -4.17
CA SER A 28 3.82 0.76 -3.28
C SER A 28 3.82 0.05 -1.93
N VAL A 29 2.65 -0.24 -1.37
CA VAL A 29 2.52 -0.97 -0.11
C VAL A 29 2.96 -2.44 -0.26
N ASP A 30 2.57 -3.11 -1.35
CA ASP A 30 3.06 -4.45 -1.66
C ASP A 30 4.59 -4.49 -1.80
N THR A 31 5.17 -3.44 -2.38
CA THR A 31 6.63 -3.28 -2.47
C THR A 31 7.24 -3.23 -1.08
N VAL A 32 6.68 -2.45 -0.15
CA VAL A 32 7.16 -2.42 1.25
C VAL A 32 7.16 -3.83 1.85
N TYR A 33 6.05 -4.57 1.77
CA TYR A 33 5.96 -5.94 2.30
C TYR A 33 6.90 -6.93 1.61
N THR A 34 7.32 -6.65 0.39
CA THR A 34 8.28 -7.48 -0.35
C THR A 34 9.72 -7.23 0.07
N TYR A 35 10.08 -5.99 0.41
CA TYR A 35 11.46 -5.57 0.64
C TYR A 35 11.83 -5.38 2.12
N VAL A 36 10.86 -5.16 3.00
CA VAL A 36 11.11 -5.11 4.45
C VAL A 36 11.16 -6.54 4.98
N GLU A 37 12.36 -7.01 5.33
CA GLU A 37 12.60 -8.39 5.78
C GLU A 37 11.86 -8.74 7.08
N ASP A 38 11.71 -7.76 7.98
CA ASP A 38 11.05 -7.91 9.27
C ASP A 38 10.05 -6.77 9.51
N THR A 39 8.83 -6.95 9.03
CA THR A 39 7.75 -5.98 9.20
C THR A 39 7.20 -5.95 10.63
N GLN A 40 7.71 -6.76 11.56
CA GLN A 40 7.40 -6.67 12.99
C GLN A 40 8.45 -5.85 13.76
N ASN A 41 9.55 -5.48 13.10
CA ASN A 41 10.58 -4.60 13.65
C ASN A 41 10.34 -3.17 13.18
N GLU A 42 9.83 -2.34 14.07
CA GLU A 42 9.55 -0.91 13.83
C GLU A 42 10.76 -0.20 13.20
N LYS A 43 11.97 -0.43 13.72
CA LYS A 43 13.18 0.21 13.19
C LYS A 43 13.47 -0.18 11.74
N ALA A 44 13.19 -1.43 11.37
CA ALA A 44 13.39 -1.91 9.99
C ALA A 44 12.37 -1.29 9.03
N VAL A 45 11.13 -1.09 9.49
CA VAL A 45 10.08 -0.38 8.73
C VAL A 45 10.45 1.09 8.55
N GLU A 46 10.87 1.77 9.63
CA GLU A 46 11.32 3.16 9.59
C GLU A 46 12.50 3.35 8.63
N ASP A 47 13.56 2.53 8.74
CA ASP A 47 14.73 2.61 7.86
C ASP A 47 14.36 2.45 6.37
N PHE A 48 13.38 1.60 6.08
CA PHE A 48 12.90 1.44 4.72
C PHE A 48 12.16 2.69 4.23
N LEU A 49 11.22 3.21 5.03
CA LEU A 49 10.44 4.40 4.66
C LEU A 49 11.32 5.65 4.52
N ASP A 50 12.33 5.82 5.38
CA ASP A 50 13.31 6.91 5.30
C ASP A 50 14.16 6.85 4.01
N GLY A 51 14.37 5.64 3.47
CA GLY A 51 15.16 5.41 2.27
C GLY A 51 14.37 5.35 0.96
N VAL A 52 13.05 5.14 1.02
CA VAL A 52 12.26 4.72 -0.15
C VAL A 52 12.28 5.75 -1.28
N CYS A 53 12.30 7.05 -0.94
CA CYS A 53 12.29 8.12 -1.94
C CYS A 53 13.60 8.24 -2.73
N GLN A 54 14.69 7.62 -2.26
CA GLN A 54 15.97 7.57 -3.00
C GLN A 54 15.91 6.67 -4.25
N TYR A 55 14.92 5.76 -4.31
CA TYR A 55 14.68 4.89 -5.46
C TYR A 55 13.75 5.52 -6.50
N ILE A 56 13.20 6.69 -6.21
CA ILE A 56 12.28 7.41 -7.09
C ILE A 56 13.08 8.33 -8.03
N PRO A 57 12.71 8.43 -9.33
CA PRO A 57 13.37 9.34 -10.25
C PRO A 57 13.39 10.78 -9.73
N PHE A 58 14.45 11.52 -10.03
CA PHE A 58 14.71 12.86 -9.49
C PHE A 58 13.51 13.83 -9.62
N ASP A 59 12.80 13.78 -10.74
CA ASP A 59 11.63 14.65 -11.00
C ASP A 59 10.46 14.43 -10.02
N PHE A 60 10.40 13.26 -9.35
CA PHE A 60 9.34 12.88 -8.41
C PHE A 60 9.81 12.81 -6.96
N PHE A 61 11.10 13.09 -6.68
CA PHE A 61 11.67 12.99 -5.33
C PHE A 61 10.90 13.83 -4.30
N ASN A 62 10.67 15.13 -4.58
CA ASN A 62 9.95 16.03 -3.68
C ASN A 62 8.49 15.61 -3.46
N TRP A 63 7.87 14.96 -4.45
CA TRP A 63 6.51 14.45 -4.33
C TRP A 63 6.49 13.21 -3.41
N CYS A 64 7.47 12.32 -3.53
CA CYS A 64 7.63 11.18 -2.63
C CYS A 64 7.85 11.63 -1.19
N GLU A 65 8.80 12.55 -0.95
CA GLU A 65 9.10 13.08 0.39
C GLU A 65 7.86 13.68 1.06
N GLN A 66 7.04 14.42 0.29
CA GLN A 66 5.79 14.98 0.79
C GLN A 66 4.76 13.90 1.15
N LEU A 67 4.65 12.83 0.35
CA LEU A 67 3.73 11.74 0.64
C LEU A 67 4.17 10.91 1.84
N ILE A 68 5.43 10.50 1.86
CA ILE A 68 6.01 9.76 3.00
C ILE A 68 5.89 10.61 4.25
N GLY A 69 6.33 11.87 4.23
CA GLY A 69 6.21 12.76 5.39
C GLY A 69 4.76 12.99 5.85
N LYS A 70 3.78 13.04 4.93
CA LYS A 70 2.36 13.20 5.28
C LYS A 70 1.78 11.96 5.96
N TYR A 71 2.18 10.78 5.52
CA TYR A 71 1.57 9.51 5.94
C TYR A 71 2.48 8.65 6.81
N TYR A 72 3.66 9.15 7.18
CA TYR A 72 4.74 8.36 7.81
C TYR A 72 4.27 7.57 9.03
N GLU A 73 3.71 8.24 10.03
CA GLU A 73 3.25 7.60 11.27
C GLU A 73 2.21 6.51 10.99
N GLN A 74 1.23 6.81 10.12
CA GLN A 74 0.17 5.87 9.75
C GLN A 74 0.72 4.68 8.94
N LEU A 75 1.72 4.90 8.08
CA LEU A 75 2.38 3.83 7.33
C LEU A 75 3.13 2.90 8.28
N VAL A 76 3.96 3.42 9.19
CA VAL A 76 4.70 2.62 10.18
C VAL A 76 3.74 1.74 10.98
N GLU A 77 2.69 2.35 11.56
CA GLU A 77 1.68 1.64 12.34
C GLU A 77 0.98 0.55 11.51
N SER A 78 0.47 0.92 10.32
CA SER A 78 -0.27 -0.02 9.46
C SER A 78 0.59 -1.19 8.98
N ILE A 79 1.87 -0.95 8.70
CA ILE A 79 2.82 -1.98 8.28
C ILE A 79 3.09 -2.96 9.43
N LEU A 80 3.33 -2.45 10.63
CA LEU A 80 3.54 -3.26 11.85
C LEU A 80 2.31 -4.10 12.19
N GLU A 81 1.12 -3.56 11.98
CA GLU A 81 -0.15 -4.26 12.18
C GLU A 81 -0.49 -5.22 11.04
N GLY A 82 0.28 -5.22 9.95
CA GLY A 82 0.07 -6.11 8.80
C GLY A 82 -1.21 -5.80 8.01
N TYR A 83 -1.58 -4.51 7.91
CA TYR A 83 -2.78 -4.09 7.20
C TYR A 83 -2.72 -4.49 5.72
N PRO A 84 -3.79 -5.09 5.16
CA PRO A 84 -3.83 -5.40 3.73
C PRO A 84 -3.64 -4.13 2.89
N PRO A 85 -2.84 -4.18 1.79
CA PRO A 85 -2.53 -3.02 0.94
C PRO A 85 -3.76 -2.20 0.53
N TYR A 86 -4.84 -2.86 0.13
CA TYR A 86 -6.08 -2.19 -0.26
C TYR A 86 -6.74 -1.43 0.90
N GLU A 87 -6.82 -2.02 2.09
CA GLU A 87 -7.43 -1.37 3.25
C GLU A 87 -6.57 -0.21 3.77
N LEU A 88 -5.24 -0.37 3.74
CA LEU A 88 -4.31 0.71 4.02
C LEU A 88 -4.54 1.87 3.04
N CYS A 89 -4.55 1.62 1.73
CA CYS A 89 -4.74 2.66 0.72
C CYS A 89 -6.10 3.37 0.81
N LYS A 90 -7.17 2.67 1.23
CA LYS A 90 -8.46 3.29 1.56
C LYS A 90 -8.37 4.22 2.77
N SER A 91 -7.62 3.82 3.80
CA SER A 91 -7.43 4.67 4.99
C SER A 91 -6.67 5.96 4.70
N LEU A 92 -5.84 5.97 3.65
CA LEU A 92 -5.12 7.15 3.16
C LEU A 92 -5.93 8.01 2.18
N THR A 93 -7.18 7.59 1.89
CA THR A 93 -8.06 8.15 0.85
C THR A 93 -7.43 8.18 -0.54
N LEU A 94 -6.59 7.17 -0.83
CA LEU A 94 -5.98 6.95 -2.15
C LEU A 94 -6.73 5.86 -2.93
N CYS A 95 -7.54 5.09 -2.19
CA CYS A 95 -8.71 4.32 -2.60
C CYS A 95 -9.86 4.77 -1.65
#